data_AF-A0A970XHR8-F1
#
_entry.id   AF-A0A970XHR8-F1
#
_cell.length_a   1.000
_cell.length_b   1.000
_cell.length_c   1.000
_cell.angle_alpha   90.00
_cell.angle_beta   90.00
_cell.angle_gamma   90.00
#
_symmetry.space_group_name_H-M   'P 1'
#
loop_
_entity.id
_entity.type
_entity.pdbx_description
1 polymer ?
#
loop_
_entity_poly.entity_id
_entity_poly.type
_entity_poly.pdbx_seq_one_letter_code
_entity_poly.pdbx_strand_id
1 'polypeptide(L)'
;LGWIAADILYFFEKRTVMTVIDIVWIFLAAVTAFALVFLARGAYKGRGGTELLLFSLIPPIFFCYWLIILYKDNAANPVLLSYCYQCLALAAAALSFYFSAGFVYNKSATARSLVSFLVTIYFCAVVLADNILLPLKIIFGITLIFQFINTVVFIRNLKRIKIPPCHSEQEI
;
A
#
# COMPACT_ATOMS: atom_id res chain seq x y z
N LEU A 1 9.87 -5.41 6.61
CA LEU A 1 11.33 -5.46 6.43
C LEU A 1 11.73 -5.65 4.97
N GLY A 2 11.23 -6.67 4.26
CA GLY A 2 11.61 -6.91 2.86
C GLY A 2 11.39 -5.73 1.89
N TRP A 3 10.31 -4.97 2.08
CA TRP A 3 10.03 -3.77 1.28
C TRP A 3 11.11 -2.69 1.46
N ILE A 4 11.49 -2.38 2.71
CA ILE A 4 12.52 -1.41 3.07
C ILE A 4 13.90 -1.83 2.53
N ALA A 5 14.22 -3.13 2.55
CA ALA A 5 15.47 -3.64 2.01
C ALA A 5 15.52 -3.53 0.48
N ALA A 6 14.40 -3.81 -0.21
CA ALA A 6 14.28 -3.63 -1.65
C ALA A 6 14.38 -2.15 -2.05
N ASP A 7 13.85 -1.25 -1.21
CA ASP A 7 13.98 0.19 -1.33
C ASP A 7 15.41 0.70 -1.23
N ILE A 8 16.17 0.18 -0.25
CA ILE A 8 17.59 0.49 -0.10
C ILE A 8 18.39 -0.02 -1.30
N LEU A 9 18.07 -1.21 -1.83
CA LEU A 9 18.71 -1.74 -3.03
C LEU A 9 18.40 -0.90 -4.28
N TYR A 10 17.13 -0.51 -4.48
CA TYR A 10 16.74 0.40 -5.55
C TYR A 10 17.50 1.74 -5.45
N PHE A 11 17.68 2.24 -4.23
CA PHE A 11 18.43 3.45 -3.96
C PHE A 11 19.92 3.32 -4.34
N PHE A 12 20.57 2.23 -3.94
CA PHE A 12 21.99 1.97 -4.21
C PHE A 12 22.30 1.79 -5.70
N GLU A 13 21.40 1.14 -6.45
CA GLU A 13 21.64 0.84 -7.86
C GLU A 13 21.44 2.06 -8.78
N LYS A 14 20.60 3.01 -8.37
CA LYS A 14 20.19 4.12 -9.23
C LYS A 14 20.88 5.45 -8.95
N ARG A 15 21.47 5.67 -7.77
CA ARG A 15 21.89 7.03 -7.35
C ARG A 15 23.29 7.10 -6.72
N THR A 16 24.24 7.65 -7.48
CA THR A 16 25.65 7.88 -7.07
C THR A 16 25.89 9.21 -6.36
N VAL A 17 24.94 10.15 -6.39
CA VAL A 17 25.02 11.46 -5.73
C VAL A 17 23.82 11.70 -4.82
N MET A 18 24.08 12.00 -3.54
CA MET A 18 23.04 12.16 -2.52
C MET A 18 22.38 13.54 -2.68
N THR A 19 21.12 13.57 -3.10
CA THR A 19 20.35 14.82 -3.25
C THR A 19 19.37 15.00 -2.09
N VAL A 20 18.97 16.24 -1.81
CA VAL A 20 18.04 16.57 -0.69
C VAL A 20 16.73 15.77 -0.77
N ILE A 21 16.27 15.44 -1.98
CA ILE A 21 15.07 14.66 -2.27
C ILE A 21 15.15 13.25 -1.66
N ASP A 22 16.36 12.68 -1.56
CA ASP A 22 16.64 11.34 -1.04
C ASP A 22 16.55 11.28 0.47
N ILE A 23 17.09 12.30 1.13
CA ILE A 23 17.05 12.43 2.58
C ILE A 23 15.59 12.53 3.04
N VAL A 24 14.78 13.31 2.30
CA VAL A 24 13.34 13.40 2.53
C VAL A 24 12.67 12.06 2.31
N TRP A 25 13.03 11.32 1.26
CA TRP A 25 12.43 10.01 0.98
C TRP A 25 12.75 8.97 2.05
N ILE A 26 14.01 8.90 2.51
CA ILE A 26 14.44 7.99 3.59
C ILE A 26 13.75 8.36 4.91
N PHE A 27 13.66 9.65 5.22
CA PHE A 27 12.96 10.11 6.42
C PHE A 27 11.48 9.71 6.37
N LEU A 28 10.83 9.96 5.23
CA LEU A 28 9.42 9.64 5.03
C LEU A 28 9.19 8.11 5.07
N ALA A 29 10.12 7.31 4.53
CA ALA A 29 10.11 5.85 4.62
C ALA A 29 10.20 5.37 6.08
N ALA A 30 11.10 5.94 6.87
CA ALA A 30 11.24 5.63 8.30
C ALA A 30 9.96 5.99 9.07
N VAL A 31 9.37 7.17 8.80
CA VAL A 31 8.11 7.60 9.40
C VAL A 31 6.97 6.65 8.98
N THR A 32 6.91 6.17 7.74
CA THR A 32 5.91 5.16 7.34
C THR A 32 6.13 3.77 7.94
N ALA A 33 7.36 3.33 8.13
CA ALA A 33 7.64 2.06 8.79
C ALA A 33 7.17 2.13 10.25
N PHE A 34 7.47 3.23 10.92
CA PHE A 34 6.92 3.53 12.24
C PHE A 34 5.39 3.62 12.19
N ALA A 35 4.83 4.22 11.13
CA ALA A 35 3.40 4.32 10.83
C ALA A 35 2.68 2.97 10.84
N LEU A 36 3.22 2.02 10.09
CA LEU A 36 2.62 0.71 9.93
C LEU A 36 2.76 -0.15 11.19
N VAL A 37 3.87 -0.04 11.93
CA VAL A 37 4.10 -0.79 13.19
C VAL A 37 3.12 -0.35 14.28
N PHE A 38 2.92 0.95 14.43
CA PHE A 38 1.97 1.48 15.41
C PHE A 38 0.52 1.23 14.98
N LEU A 39 0.21 1.30 13.68
CA LEU A 39 -1.11 0.91 13.16
C LEU A 39 -1.40 -0.58 13.42
N ALA A 40 -0.42 -1.46 13.18
CA ALA A 40 -0.53 -2.89 13.47
C ALA A 40 -0.78 -3.12 14.96
N ARG A 41 0.01 -2.48 15.85
CA ARG A 41 -0.19 -2.57 17.30
C ARG A 41 -1.55 -2.05 17.77
N GLY A 42 -2.03 -0.95 17.18
CA GLY A 42 -3.35 -0.40 17.46
C GLY A 42 -4.49 -1.31 17.04
N ALA A 43 -4.36 -1.94 15.86
CA ALA A 43 -5.31 -2.94 15.37
C ALA A 43 -5.39 -4.17 16.29
N TYR A 44 -4.25 -4.66 16.81
CA TYR A 44 -4.23 -5.75 17.79
C TYR A 44 -4.85 -5.38 19.13
N LYS A 45 -4.75 -4.12 19.55
CA LYS A 45 -5.25 -3.66 20.86
C LYS A 45 -6.71 -3.19 20.82
N GLY A 46 -7.36 -3.18 19.65
CA GLY A 46 -8.75 -2.77 19.48
C GLY A 46 -9.05 -1.32 19.87
N ARG A 47 -8.02 -0.45 19.96
CA ARG A 47 -8.18 0.95 20.37
C ARG A 47 -8.48 1.80 19.13
N GLY A 48 -9.76 2.08 18.90
CA GLY A 48 -10.24 3.02 17.87
C GLY A 48 -10.06 4.48 18.27
N GLY A 49 -8.82 4.92 18.52
CA GLY A 49 -8.51 6.30 18.86
C GLY A 49 -8.28 7.18 17.63
N THR A 50 -8.74 8.44 17.69
CA THR A 50 -8.61 9.46 16.63
C THR A 50 -7.18 9.66 16.13
N GLU A 51 -6.20 9.43 17.01
CA GLU A 51 -4.76 9.57 16.74
C GLU A 51 -4.23 8.52 15.76
N LEU A 52 -4.82 7.33 15.69
CA LEU A 52 -4.44 6.31 14.71
C LEU A 52 -4.86 6.68 13.28
N LEU A 53 -5.84 7.58 13.12
CA LEU A 53 -6.33 7.96 11.79
C LEU A 53 -5.38 8.91 11.07
N LEU A 54 -4.85 9.90 11.78
CA LEU A 54 -3.80 10.79 11.26
C LEU A 54 -2.57 9.97 10.85
N PHE A 55 -2.26 8.98 11.66
CA PHE A 55 -1.10 8.13 11.46
C PHE A 55 -1.29 7.12 10.31
N SER A 56 -2.53 6.67 10.05
CA SER A 56 -2.85 5.84 8.89
C SER A 56 -2.82 6.58 7.55
N LEU A 57 -2.79 7.92 7.56
CA LEU A 57 -2.67 8.75 6.35
C LEU A 57 -1.21 8.96 5.92
N ILE A 58 -0.26 8.64 6.78
CA ILE A 58 1.17 8.77 6.50
C ILE A 58 1.62 7.82 5.36
N PRO A 59 1.24 6.51 5.34
CA PRO A 59 1.56 5.61 4.23
C PRO A 59 1.13 6.10 2.84
N PRO A 60 -0.12 6.56 2.61
CA PRO A 60 -0.51 7.03 1.29
C PRO A 60 0.26 8.28 0.84
N ILE A 61 0.61 9.19 1.76
CA ILE A 61 1.43 10.38 1.44
C ILE A 61 2.83 9.97 0.95
N PHE A 62 3.43 8.96 1.58
CA PHE A 62 4.71 8.42 1.15
C PHE A 62 4.65 7.80 -0.26
N PHE A 63 3.61 7.00 -0.56
CA PHE A 63 3.43 6.45 -1.90
C PHE A 63 3.22 7.55 -2.96
N CYS A 64 2.51 8.64 -2.62
CA CYS A 64 2.39 9.81 -3.48
C CYS A 64 3.74 10.49 -3.73
N TYR A 65 4.58 10.63 -2.70
CA TYR A 65 5.91 11.22 -2.85
C TYR A 65 6.83 10.35 -3.73
N TRP A 66 6.77 9.03 -3.56
CA TRP A 66 7.48 8.09 -4.43
C TRP A 66 7.05 8.26 -5.89
N LEU A 67 5.75 8.41 -6.16
CA LEU A 67 5.25 8.63 -7.52
C LEU A 67 5.92 9.83 -8.17
N ILE A 68 6.10 10.92 -7.43
CA ILE A 68 6.76 12.14 -7.92
C ILE A 68 8.24 11.89 -8.24
N ILE A 69 8.96 11.13 -7.40
CA ILE A 69 10.37 10.78 -7.66
C ILE A 69 10.48 9.89 -8.89
N LEU A 70 9.66 8.85 -8.96
CA LEU A 70 9.61 7.95 -10.11
C LEU A 70 9.26 8.73 -11.39
N TYR A 71 8.37 9.72 -11.28
CA TYR A 71 8.03 10.60 -12.39
C TYR A 71 9.23 11.40 -12.87
N LYS A 72 9.92 12.08 -11.94
CA LYS A 72 11.08 12.92 -12.27
C LYS A 72 12.22 12.13 -12.89
N ASP A 73 12.51 10.95 -12.36
CA ASP A 73 13.61 10.11 -12.86
C ASP A 73 13.36 9.57 -14.27
N ASN A 74 12.08 9.37 -14.64
CA ASN A 74 11.71 8.75 -15.92
C ASN A 74 11.17 9.74 -16.95
N ALA A 75 11.07 11.04 -16.62
CA ALA A 75 10.52 12.07 -17.50
C ALA A 75 11.30 12.25 -18.83
N ALA A 76 12.54 11.75 -18.91
CA ALA A 76 13.37 11.80 -20.11
C ALA A 76 13.32 10.52 -20.96
N ASN A 77 12.61 9.47 -20.54
CA ASN A 77 12.60 8.18 -21.24
C ASN A 77 11.60 8.16 -22.42
N PRO A 78 11.96 7.56 -23.58
CA PRO A 78 11.12 7.52 -24.77
C PRO A 78 9.96 6.49 -24.70
N VAL A 79 9.96 5.57 -23.74
CA VAL A 79 8.93 4.51 -23.60
C VAL A 79 7.86 4.94 -22.60
N LEU A 80 6.85 5.67 -23.07
CA LEU A 80 5.77 6.18 -22.22
C LEU A 80 4.88 5.07 -21.62
N LEU A 81 4.68 3.97 -22.34
CA LEU A 81 3.68 2.96 -21.97
C LEU A 81 4.05 2.21 -20.68
N SER A 82 5.26 1.65 -20.60
CA SER A 82 5.78 0.98 -19.39
C SER A 82 5.82 1.91 -18.19
N TYR A 83 6.15 3.18 -18.43
CA TYR A 83 6.19 4.22 -17.41
C TYR A 83 4.79 4.57 -16.86
N CYS A 84 3.80 4.72 -17.73
CA CYS A 84 2.41 4.99 -17.33
C CYS A 84 1.85 3.89 -16.41
N TYR A 85 2.17 2.62 -16.68
CA TYR A 85 1.72 1.51 -15.83
C TYR A 85 2.33 1.55 -14.43
N GLN A 86 3.60 1.95 -14.28
CA GLN A 86 4.23 2.08 -12.97
C GLN A 86 3.61 3.23 -12.16
N CYS A 87 3.33 4.37 -12.80
CA CYS A 87 2.64 5.49 -12.15
C CYS A 87 1.21 5.11 -11.72
N LEU A 88 0.47 4.39 -12.57
CA LEU A 88 -0.87 3.89 -12.25
C LEU A 88 -0.85 2.90 -11.09
N ALA A 89 0.14 2.00 -11.04
CA ALA A 89 0.31 1.05 -9.95
C ALA A 89 0.56 1.76 -8.61
N LEU A 90 1.42 2.79 -8.58
CA LEU A 90 1.67 3.59 -7.38
C LEU A 90 0.44 4.40 -6.95
N ALA A 91 -0.27 5.01 -7.90
CA ALA A 91 -1.50 5.76 -7.61
C ALA A 91 -2.59 4.84 -7.05
N ALA A 92 -2.76 3.65 -7.63
CA ALA A 92 -3.69 2.65 -7.12
C ALA A 92 -3.30 2.16 -5.73
N ALA A 93 -2.01 1.91 -5.48
CA ALA A 93 -1.52 1.53 -4.15
C ALA A 93 -1.79 2.61 -3.10
N ALA A 94 -1.51 3.88 -3.41
CA ALA A 94 -1.82 5.01 -2.53
C ALA A 94 -3.33 5.09 -2.23
N LEU A 95 -4.16 4.91 -3.24
CA LEU A 95 -5.61 4.92 -3.10
C LEU A 95 -6.11 3.76 -2.23
N SER A 96 -5.53 2.57 -2.38
CA SER A 96 -5.81 1.40 -1.54
C SER A 96 -5.50 1.65 -0.07
N PHE A 97 -4.33 2.22 0.25
CA PHE A 97 -4.01 2.61 1.63
C PHE A 97 -4.96 3.69 2.17
N TYR A 98 -5.34 4.66 1.34
CA TYR A 98 -6.31 5.68 1.71
C TYR A 98 -7.67 5.08 2.08
N PHE A 99 -8.20 4.16 1.26
CA PHE A 99 -9.46 3.49 1.57
C PHE A 99 -9.36 2.58 2.79
N SER A 100 -8.20 1.95 3.03
CA SER A 100 -7.94 1.19 4.25
C SER A 100 -8.04 2.06 5.51
N ALA A 101 -7.52 3.29 5.46
CA ALA A 101 -7.65 4.27 6.55
C ALA A 101 -9.11 4.74 6.71
N GLY A 102 -9.84 4.89 5.61
CA GLY A 102 -11.24 5.30 5.57
C GLY A 102 -12.21 4.36 6.32
N PHE A 103 -11.88 3.08 6.44
CA PHE A 103 -12.71 2.11 7.16
C PHE A 103 -12.80 2.35 8.66
N VAL A 104 -11.82 3.03 9.25
CA VAL A 104 -11.83 3.36 10.69
C VAL A 104 -12.98 4.34 11.02
N TYR A 105 -13.48 5.10 10.04
CA TYR A 105 -14.54 6.10 10.23
C TYR A 105 -15.98 5.53 10.26
N ASN A 106 -16.18 4.21 10.31
CA ASN A 106 -17.51 3.53 10.35
C ASN A 106 -18.49 3.88 9.21
N LYS A 107 -18.10 4.70 8.22
CA LYS A 107 -18.85 4.97 7.00
C LYS A 107 -18.30 4.11 5.86
N SER A 108 -18.42 2.80 6.01
CA SER A 108 -17.75 1.84 5.13
C SER A 108 -18.59 1.53 3.88
N ALA A 109 -18.29 2.22 2.79
CA ALA A 109 -18.67 1.75 1.45
C ALA A 109 -17.72 0.60 1.06
N THR A 110 -17.90 -0.57 1.68
CA THR A 110 -16.93 -1.68 1.58
C THR A 110 -16.65 -2.15 0.15
N ALA A 111 -17.64 -2.03 -0.74
CA ALA A 111 -17.46 -2.33 -2.15
C ALA A 111 -16.37 -1.46 -2.80
N ARG A 112 -16.26 -0.17 -2.43
CA ARG A 112 -15.32 0.76 -3.06
C ARG A 112 -13.87 0.42 -2.72
N SER A 113 -13.60 0.04 -1.47
CA SER A 113 -12.25 -0.32 -1.07
C SER A 113 -11.82 -1.68 -1.60
N LEU A 114 -12.74 -2.65 -1.73
CA LEU A 114 -12.45 -3.90 -2.43
C LEU A 114 -12.07 -3.66 -3.89
N VAL A 115 -12.80 -2.77 -4.57
CA VAL A 115 -12.48 -2.38 -5.95
C VAL A 115 -11.11 -1.72 -6.02
N SER A 116 -10.76 -0.81 -5.11
CA SER A 116 -9.43 -0.18 -5.12
C SER A 116 -8.31 -1.21 -4.94
N PHE A 117 -8.49 -2.17 -4.04
CA PHE A 117 -7.51 -3.23 -3.81
C PHE A 117 -7.31 -4.13 -5.04
N LEU A 118 -8.41 -4.52 -5.71
CA LEU A 118 -8.36 -5.32 -6.93
C LEU A 118 -7.68 -4.58 -8.09
N VAL A 119 -7.97 -3.28 -8.22
CA VAL A 119 -7.33 -2.41 -9.22
C VAL A 119 -5.82 -2.31 -8.97
N THR A 120 -5.38 -2.17 -7.71
CA THR A 120 -3.95 -2.19 -7.37
C THR A 120 -3.29 -3.52 -7.74
N ILE A 121 -3.93 -4.64 -7.41
CA ILE A 121 -3.40 -5.98 -7.72
C ILE A 121 -3.25 -6.15 -9.24
N TYR A 122 -4.23 -5.71 -10.02
CA TYR A 122 -4.19 -5.76 -11.48
C TYR A 122 -3.01 -4.95 -12.03
N PHE A 123 -2.88 -3.67 -11.67
CA PHE A 123 -1.79 -2.83 -12.17
C PHE A 123 -0.42 -3.33 -11.74
N CYS A 124 -0.31 -3.87 -10.52
CA CYS A 124 0.93 -4.44 -10.04
C CYS A 124 1.33 -5.70 -10.82
N ALA A 125 0.36 -6.55 -11.18
CA ALA A 125 0.60 -7.71 -12.03
C ALA A 125 1.03 -7.33 -13.45
N VAL A 126 0.44 -6.28 -14.03
CA VAL A 126 0.82 -5.75 -15.36
C VAL A 126 2.27 -5.24 -15.35
N VAL A 127 2.66 -4.50 -14.31
CA VAL A 127 4.04 -4.00 -14.17
C VAL A 127 5.05 -5.15 -13.98
N LEU A 128 4.65 -6.24 -13.32
CA LEU A 128 5.51 -7.41 -13.12
C LEU A 128 5.76 -8.22 -14.39
N ALA A 129 4.82 -8.17 -15.34
CA ALA A 129 4.94 -8.82 -16.65
C ALA A 129 5.89 -8.08 -17.59
N ASP A 130 6.20 -6.80 -17.31
CA ASP A 130 7.12 -6.00 -18.10
C ASP A 130 8.59 -6.24 -17.68
N ASN A 131 9.52 -5.97 -18.61
CA ASN A 131 10.96 -6.08 -18.37
C ASN A 131 11.47 -4.83 -17.64
N ILE A 132 11.20 -4.77 -16.33
CA ILE A 132 11.70 -3.72 -15.43
C ILE A 132 12.94 -4.17 -14.66
N LEU A 133 13.70 -3.19 -14.12
CA LEU A 133 14.82 -3.44 -13.23
C LEU A 133 14.41 -4.37 -12.08
N LEU A 134 15.26 -5.37 -11.79
CA LEU A 134 15.05 -6.37 -10.75
C LEU A 134 14.61 -5.80 -9.38
N PRO A 135 15.23 -4.74 -8.82
CA PRO A 135 14.79 -4.19 -7.53
C PRO A 135 13.35 -3.65 -7.58
N LEU A 136 12.97 -2.96 -8.65
CA LEU A 136 11.62 -2.44 -8.82
C LEU A 136 10.60 -3.57 -8.93
N LYS A 137 10.97 -4.66 -9.63
CA LYS A 137 10.15 -5.86 -9.78
C LYS A 137 9.87 -6.55 -8.44
N ILE A 138 10.86 -6.60 -7.56
CA ILE A 138 10.71 -7.15 -6.20
C ILE A 138 9.80 -6.25 -5.36
N ILE A 139 9.96 -4.92 -5.42
CA ILE A 139 9.12 -3.97 -4.68
C ILE A 139 7.64 -4.13 -5.08
N PHE A 140 7.35 -4.16 -6.38
CA PHE A 140 6.00 -4.40 -6.89
C PHE A 140 5.50 -5.80 -6.50
N GLY A 141 6.33 -6.85 -6.59
CA GLY A 141 5.95 -8.18 -6.12
C GLY A 141 5.55 -8.23 -4.64
N ILE A 142 6.29 -7.56 -3.76
CA ILE A 142 5.98 -7.49 -2.33
C ILE A 142 4.70 -6.69 -2.07
N THR A 143 4.51 -5.55 -2.74
CA THR A 143 3.29 -4.74 -2.57
C THR A 143 2.05 -5.47 -3.07
N LEU A 144 2.17 -6.27 -4.14
CA LEU A 144 1.10 -7.14 -4.63
C LEU A 144 0.66 -8.15 -3.56
N ILE A 145 1.62 -8.88 -2.98
CA ILE A 145 1.33 -9.88 -1.94
C ILE A 145 0.69 -9.21 -0.71
N PHE A 146 1.23 -8.06 -0.29
CA PHE A 146 0.68 -7.29 0.83
C PHE A 146 -0.76 -6.87 0.57
N GLN A 147 -1.05 -6.37 -0.63
CA GLN A 147 -2.40 -5.92 -1.00
C GLN A 147 -3.38 -7.09 -1.12
N PHE A 148 -2.91 -8.25 -1.58
CA PHE A 148 -3.69 -9.47 -1.62
C PHE A 148 -4.08 -9.94 -0.21
N ILE A 149 -3.14 -9.94 0.74
CA ILE A 149 -3.40 -10.27 2.15
C ILE A 149 -4.45 -9.32 2.73
N ASN A 150 -4.29 -8.01 2.53
CA ASN A 150 -5.25 -7.01 3.00
C ASN A 150 -6.66 -7.26 2.44
N THR A 151 -6.75 -7.61 1.16
CA THR A 151 -8.02 -7.95 0.49
C THR A 151 -8.68 -9.17 1.15
N VAL A 152 -7.92 -10.25 1.39
CA VAL A 152 -8.44 -11.47 2.03
C VAL A 152 -8.91 -11.21 3.46
N VAL A 153 -8.13 -10.46 4.24
CA VAL A 153 -8.52 -10.04 5.59
C VAL A 153 -9.80 -9.22 5.52
N PHE A 154 -9.92 -8.29 4.57
CA PHE A 154 -11.11 -7.46 4.40
C PHE A 154 -12.37 -8.30 4.11
N ILE A 155 -12.27 -9.25 3.18
CA ILE A 155 -13.38 -10.14 2.82
C ILE A 155 -13.78 -11.03 4.00
N ARG A 156 -12.82 -11.55 4.76
CA ARG A 156 -13.09 -12.38 5.95
C ARG A 156 -13.82 -11.57 7.03
N ASN A 157 -13.41 -10.33 7.27
CA ASN A 157 -14.09 -9.43 8.21
C ASN A 157 -15.53 -9.14 7.78
N LEU A 158 -15.81 -8.99 6.48
CA LEU A 158 -17.17 -8.82 5.98
C LEU A 158 -18.05 -10.06 6.16
N LYS A 159 -17.50 -11.25 5.88
CA LYS A 159 -18.24 -12.50 6.12
C LYS A 159 -18.62 -12.63 7.59
N ARG A 160 -17.74 -12.24 8.51
CA ARG A 160 -18.01 -12.25 9.96
C ARG A 160 -19.14 -11.32 10.38
N ILE A 161 -19.31 -10.16 9.73
CA ILE A 161 -20.40 -9.21 10.03
C ILE A 161 -21.74 -9.68 9.46
N LYS A 162 -21.73 -10.35 8.29
CA LYS A 162 -22.96 -10.76 7.60
C LYS A 162 -23.58 -12.07 8.13
N ILE A 163 -22.86 -12.79 8.98
CA ILE A 163 -23.37 -13.99 9.66
C ILE A 163 -23.76 -13.57 11.08
N PRO A 164 -25.05 -13.25 11.36
CA PRO A 164 -25.50 -13.26 12.74
C PRO A 164 -25.33 -14.68 13.30
N PRO A 165 -25.02 -14.87 14.60
CA PRO A 165 -25.06 -16.20 15.19
C PRO A 165 -26.44 -16.79 14.92
N CYS A 166 -26.50 -17.92 14.23
CA CYS A 166 -27.71 -18.71 14.17
C CYS A 166 -27.88 -19.29 15.56
N HIS A 167 -28.57 -18.56 16.44
CA HIS A 167 -29.08 -19.14 17.66
C HIS A 167 -30.45 -19.71 17.34
N SER A 168 -30.48 -21.02 17.09
CA SER A 168 -31.53 -21.91 17.59
C SER A 168 -31.27 -23.33 17.09
N GLU A 169 -30.75 -24.18 17.97
CA GLU A 169 -31.54 -25.34 18.33
C GLU A 169 -31.41 -25.52 19.84
N GLN A 170 -32.55 -25.44 20.51
CA GLN A 170 -32.73 -25.90 21.88
C GLN A 170 -32.69 -27.43 21.84
N GLU A 171 -31.99 -28.07 22.77
CA GLU A 171 -32.43 -29.37 23.26
C GLU A 171 -32.64 -29.28 24.77
N ILE A 172 -33.74 -29.93 25.14
CA ILE A 172 -34.48 -29.97 26.40
C ILE A 172 -33.69 -30.67 27.49
#